data_AF-A0A961VS30-F1
#
_entry.id   AF-A0A961VS30-F1
#
_cell.length_a   1.000
_cell.length_b   1.000
_cell.length_c   1.000
_cell.angle_alpha   90.00
_cell.angle_beta   90.00
_cell.angle_gamma   90.00
#
_symmetry.space_group_name_H-M   'P 1'
#
loop_
_entity.id
_entity.type
_entity.pdbx_description
1 polymer ?
#
loop_
_entity_poly.entity_id
_entity_poly.type
_entity_poly.pdbx_seq_one_letter_code
_entity_poly.pdbx_strand_id
1 'polypeptide(L)'
;MVALGATGALADNDPNRDVACVTRQIGVTDAEFRTCFLPVNPDPDHAPDGATQRANKAKLLPCLQKANPSLTNDALDEAMDACRPEGPN
;
A
#
# COMPACT_ATOMS: atom_id res chain seq x y z
N MET A 1 -12.82 29.92 -23.60
CA MET A 1 -13.61 28.91 -22.85
C MET A 1 -13.14 27.55 -23.35
N VAL A 2 -12.56 26.64 -22.59
CA VAL A 2 -12.60 26.32 -21.16
C VAL A 2 -11.22 25.75 -20.77
N ALA A 3 -10.70 26.13 -19.61
CA ALA A 3 -9.48 25.55 -19.05
C ALA A 3 -9.74 24.09 -18.64
N LEU A 4 -9.01 23.14 -19.23
CA LEU A 4 -8.94 21.78 -18.70
C LEU A 4 -8.02 21.83 -17.49
N GLY A 5 -8.61 22.00 -16.30
CA GLY A 5 -7.94 21.73 -15.05
C GLY A 5 -7.54 20.26 -15.04
N ALA A 6 -6.22 20.01 -15.06
CA ALA A 6 -5.66 18.73 -14.71
C ALA A 6 -6.06 18.42 -13.26
N THR A 7 -7.13 17.66 -13.10
CA THR A 7 -7.48 17.01 -11.84
C THR A 7 -6.27 16.18 -11.43
N GLY A 8 -5.73 16.51 -10.25
CA GLY A 8 -4.37 16.20 -9.87
C GLY A 8 -4.00 14.73 -10.02
N ALA A 9 -2.73 14.54 -10.39
CA ALA A 9 -1.94 13.36 -10.08
C ALA A 9 -1.84 13.16 -8.55
N LEU A 10 -2.98 12.90 -7.91
CA LEU A 10 -3.14 12.65 -6.49
C LEU A 10 -3.29 11.15 -6.32
N ALA A 11 -2.20 10.54 -5.86
CA ALA A 11 -2.01 9.12 -5.65
C ALA A 11 -1.94 8.31 -6.96
N ASP A 12 -0.72 8.16 -7.48
CA ASP A 12 -0.29 6.88 -8.04
C ASP A 12 -0.39 5.84 -6.92
N ASN A 13 -1.63 5.44 -6.67
CA ASN A 13 -1.97 4.18 -6.04
C ASN A 13 -1.22 3.14 -6.84
N ASP A 14 -0.44 2.29 -6.19
CA ASP A 14 0.05 1.07 -6.82
C ASP A 14 -1.12 0.46 -7.62
N PRO A 15 -1.14 0.55 -8.97
CA PRO A 15 -2.29 0.10 -9.76
C PRO A 15 -2.45 -1.42 -9.68
N ASN A 16 -1.51 -2.07 -9.00
CA ASN A 16 -1.32 -3.50 -8.95
C ASN A 16 -1.66 -4.13 -7.61
N ARG A 17 -2.05 -3.35 -6.59
CA ARG A 17 -2.53 -3.89 -5.31
C ARG A 17 -4.00 -3.57 -5.14
N ASP A 18 -4.83 -4.60 -4.94
CA ASP A 18 -6.22 -4.40 -4.53
C ASP A 18 -6.25 -3.82 -3.11
N VAL A 19 -6.27 -2.49 -3.03
CA VAL A 19 -6.29 -1.74 -1.77
C VAL A 19 -7.45 -2.18 -0.89
N ALA A 20 -8.63 -2.42 -1.48
CA ALA A 20 -9.82 -2.84 -0.73
C ALA A 20 -9.67 -4.26 -0.16
N CYS A 21 -8.96 -5.14 -0.87
CA CYS A 21 -8.59 -6.46 -0.36
C CYS A 21 -7.64 -6.34 0.85
N VAL A 22 -6.59 -5.52 0.76
CA VAL A 22 -5.60 -5.37 1.84
C VAL A 22 -6.23 -4.71 3.07
N THR A 23 -6.93 -3.59 2.88
CA THR A 23 -7.50 -2.79 3.97
C THR A 23 -8.50 -3.58 4.82
N ARG A 24 -9.32 -4.42 4.17
CA ARG A 24 -10.25 -5.33 4.83
C ARG A 24 -9.55 -6.39 5.69
N GLN A 25 -8.39 -6.88 5.28
CA GLN A 25 -7.63 -7.88 6.04
C GLN A 25 -6.94 -7.29 7.26
N ILE A 26 -6.37 -6.09 7.11
CA ILE A 26 -5.59 -5.44 8.17
C ILE A 26 -6.40 -4.48 9.05
N GLY A 27 -7.69 -4.29 8.77
CA GLY A 27 -8.59 -3.51 9.60
C GLY A 27 -8.31 -2.01 9.62
N VAL A 28 -7.97 -1.43 8.46
CA VAL A 28 -7.83 0.02 8.26
C VAL A 28 -8.75 0.49 7.14
N THR A 29 -9.01 1.79 7.04
CA THR A 29 -9.74 2.34 5.89
C THR A 29 -8.84 2.51 4.67
N ASP A 30 -9.42 2.51 3.47
CA ASP A 30 -8.72 2.82 2.22
C ASP A 30 -8.00 4.18 2.26
N ALA A 31 -8.61 5.18 2.90
CA ALA A 31 -8.03 6.52 3.00
C ALA A 31 -6.78 6.54 3.89
N GLU A 32 -6.82 5.84 5.03
CA GLU A 32 -5.66 5.68 5.92
C GLU A 32 -4.55 4.92 5.23
N PHE A 33 -4.88 3.81 4.55
CA PHE A 33 -3.90 3.02 3.81
C PHE A 33 -3.20 3.86 2.74
N ARG A 34 -3.96 4.53 1.86
CA ARG A 34 -3.39 5.38 0.80
C ARG A 34 -2.51 6.49 1.37
N THR A 35 -2.93 7.12 2.46
CA THR A 35 -2.13 8.15 3.15
C THR A 35 -0.80 7.59 3.64
N CYS A 36 -0.83 6.40 4.26
CA CYS A 36 0.36 5.70 4.73
C CYS A 36 1.22 5.14 3.59
N PHE A 37 0.64 4.96 2.41
CA PHE A 37 1.32 4.45 1.22
C PHE A 37 2.03 5.53 0.41
N LEU A 38 1.66 6.82 0.53
CA LEU A 38 2.30 7.94 -0.16
C LEU A 38 3.85 7.97 -0.09
N PRO A 39 4.51 7.68 1.05
CA PRO A 39 5.98 7.68 1.13
C PRO A 39 6.65 6.36 0.71
N VAL A 40 5.85 5.35 0.35
CA VAL A 40 6.30 4.04 -0.10
C VAL A 40 6.66 4.14 -1.59
N ASN A 41 7.75 3.50 -2.00
CA ASN A 41 8.15 3.45 -3.41
C ASN A 41 7.95 2.01 -3.92
N PRO A 42 6.72 1.62 -4.29
CA PRO A 42 6.44 0.28 -4.80
C PRO A 42 7.25 0.04 -6.08
N ASP A 43 7.71 -1.19 -6.26
CA ASP A 43 8.44 -1.58 -7.47
C ASP A 43 7.44 -1.70 -8.63
N PRO A 44 7.67 -0.99 -9.76
CA PRO A 44 6.75 -1.02 -10.90
C PRO A 44 6.66 -2.39 -11.56
N ASP A 45 7.67 -3.25 -11.41
CA ASP A 45 7.74 -4.59 -11.99
C ASP A 45 7.19 -5.67 -11.03
N HIS A 46 6.54 -5.26 -9.93
CA HIS A 46 5.89 -6.15 -8.95
C HIS A 46 6.84 -7.13 -8.24
N ALA A 47 8.14 -7.00 -8.45
CA ALA A 47 9.16 -7.88 -7.90
C ALA A 47 10.22 -7.09 -7.11
N PRO A 48 9.82 -6.29 -6.09
CA PRO A 48 10.77 -5.60 -5.25
C PRO A 48 11.73 -6.61 -4.61
N ASP A 49 13.02 -6.34 -4.70
CA ASP A 49 14.00 -7.12 -3.97
C ASP A 49 13.73 -7.05 -2.44
N GLY A 50 14.28 -8.00 -1.70
CA GLY A 50 14.04 -8.09 -0.25
C GLY A 50 14.47 -6.84 0.52
N ALA A 51 15.42 -6.05 0.01
CA ALA A 51 15.86 -4.81 0.66
C ALA A 51 14.83 -3.69 0.47
N THR A 52 14.33 -3.52 -0.74
CA THR A 52 13.30 -2.56 -1.12
C THR A 52 11.99 -2.86 -0.41
N GLN A 53 11.61 -4.13 -0.32
CA GLN A 53 10.43 -4.57 0.43
C GLN A 53 10.53 -4.17 1.91
N ARG A 54 11.66 -4.45 2.57
CA ARG A 54 11.89 -4.07 3.96
C ARG A 54 11.89 -2.55 4.16
N ALA A 55 12.52 -1.80 3.26
CA ALA A 55 12.56 -0.34 3.33
C ALA A 55 11.17 0.29 3.18
N ASN A 56 10.34 -0.26 2.29
CA ASN A 56 8.96 0.15 2.09
C ASN A 56 8.09 -0.18 3.32
N LYS A 57 8.20 -1.41 3.84
CA LYS A 57 7.48 -1.85 5.05
C LYS A 57 7.86 -1.04 6.30
N ALA A 58 9.13 -0.67 6.44
CA ALA A 58 9.60 0.16 7.57
C ALA A 58 8.95 1.56 7.61
N LYS A 59 8.45 2.06 6.48
CA LYS A 59 7.67 3.31 6.42
C LYS A 59 6.17 3.06 6.60
N LEU A 60 5.66 2.01 5.95
CA LEU A 60 4.23 1.71 5.90
C LEU A 60 3.69 1.24 7.25
N LEU A 61 4.36 0.27 7.88
CA LEU A 61 3.86 -0.39 9.10
C LEU A 61 3.67 0.59 10.27
N PRO A 62 4.62 1.46 10.64
CA PRO A 62 4.42 2.40 11.74
C PRO A 62 3.31 3.42 11.47
N CYS A 63 3.03 3.73 10.21
CA CYS A 63 1.91 4.61 9.87
C CYS A 63 0.57 3.89 10.05
N LEU A 64 0.45 2.67 9.54
CA LEU A 64 -0.77 1.87 9.67
C LEU A 64 -1.06 1.50 11.12
N GLN A 65 -0.03 1.31 11.94
CA GLN A 65 -0.16 1.05 13.38
C GLN A 65 -0.80 2.21 14.16
N LYS A 66 -0.85 3.43 13.60
CA LYS A 66 -1.63 4.54 14.21
C LYS A 66 -3.13 4.31 14.09
N ALA A 67 -3.58 3.62 13.04
CA ALA A 67 -4.98 3.27 12.80
C ALA A 67 -5.32 1.90 13.42
N ASN A 68 -4.43 0.92 13.28
CA ASN A 68 -4.54 -0.39 13.92
C ASN A 68 -3.27 -0.73 14.73
N PRO A 69 -3.22 -0.39 16.03
CA PRO A 69 -2.04 -0.67 16.88
C PRO A 69 -1.70 -2.15 17.05
N SER A 70 -2.64 -3.06 16.77
CA SER A 70 -2.42 -4.50 16.83
C SER A 70 -1.82 -5.08 15.54
N LEU A 71 -1.70 -4.27 14.48
CA LEU A 71 -1.14 -4.71 13.20
C LEU A 71 0.33 -5.12 13.37
N THR A 72 0.61 -6.37 13.04
CA THR A 72 1.97 -6.92 13.04
C THR A 72 2.58 -6.85 11.64
N ASN A 73 3.89 -7.04 11.56
CA ASN A 73 4.57 -7.14 10.27
C ASN A 73 4.06 -8.35 9.47
N ASP A 74 3.93 -9.51 10.11
CA ASP A 74 3.45 -10.74 9.48
C ASP A 74 2.03 -10.59 8.90
N ALA A 75 1.12 -9.94 9.63
CA ALA A 75 -0.25 -9.73 9.15
C ALA A 75 -0.32 -8.76 7.97
N LEU A 76 0.55 -7.74 7.94
CA LEU A 76 0.68 -6.85 6.79
C LEU A 76 1.25 -7.60 5.58
N ASP A 77 2.25 -8.47 5.80
CA ASP A 77 2.87 -9.28 4.75
C ASP A 77 1.86 -10.25 4.13
N GLU A 78 1.16 -11.00 4.96
CA GLU A 78 0.11 -11.94 4.53
C GLU A 78 -0.99 -11.24 3.73
N ALA A 79 -1.48 -10.10 4.21
CA ALA A 79 -2.50 -9.33 3.50
C ALA A 79 -1.99 -8.79 2.16
N MET A 80 -0.76 -8.28 2.13
CA MET A 80 -0.15 -7.74 0.92
C MET A 80 0.09 -8.83 -0.12
N ASP A 81 0.50 -10.03 0.28
CA ASP A 81 0.73 -11.17 -0.61
C ASP A 81 -0.57 -11.83 -1.08
N ALA A 82 -1.57 -11.96 -0.21
CA ALA A 82 -2.89 -12.50 -0.55
C ALA A 82 -3.64 -11.65 -1.59
N CYS A 83 -3.35 -10.35 -1.67
CA CYS A 83 -3.99 -9.40 -2.59
C CYS A 83 -3.14 -9.06 -3.83
N ARG A 84 -2.12 -9.86 -4.15
CA ARG A 84 -1.34 -9.73 -5.39
C ARG A 84 -2.03 -10.45 -6.54
N PRO A 85 -2.16 -9.82 -7.72
CA PRO A 85 -2.70 -10.51 -8.89
C PRO A 85 -1.83 -11.68 -9.34
N GLU A 86 -0.51 -11.64 -9.09
CA GLU A 86 0.44 -12.72 -9.36
C GLU A 86 0.44 -13.88 -8.33
N GLY A 87 -0.24 -13.72 -7.19
CA GLY A 87 -0.20 -14.67 -6.06
C GLY A 87 0.97 -14.41 -5.09
N PRO A 88 1.09 -15.21 -4.01
CA PRO A 88 2.13 -15.03 -2.99
C PRO A 88 3.53 -15.33 -3.56
N ASN A 89 4.53 -14.52 -3.18
CA ASN A 89 5.95 -14.71 -3.53
C ASN A 89 6.75 -15.37 -2.40
#